data_AF-A0A2Y9AJ83-F1
#
_entry.id   AF-A0A2Y9AJ83-F1
#
_cell.length_a   1.000
_cell.length_b   1.000
_cell.length_c   1.000
_cell.angle_alpha   90.00
_cell.angle_beta   90.00
_cell.angle_gamma   90.00
#
_symmetry.space_group_name_H-M   'P 1'
#
loop_
_entity.id
_entity.type
_entity.pdbx_description
1 polymer ?
#
loop_
_entity_poly.entity_id
_entity_poly.type
_entity_poly.pdbx_seq_one_letter_code
_entity_poly.pdbx_strand_id
1 'polypeptide(L)'
;MPIKSLPLPALTLGLAMAAPPALAQSTGELLLQMNGEEIAVPLWGSQSDWSGSDTYPSINIYARAFNADGEDPLVVTLGFDAGNWIPDLEEMRVTRYEDGAAVQKLFGGHDAEDGGVAVTLDSHEMEGELLTLTGRVSGALGTSENFGRDIDLAAGGPVEGSFRVTLQKLE
;
A
#
# COMPACT_ATOMS: atom_id res chain seq x y z
N MET A 1 45.66 55.71 -39.36
CA MET A 1 44.41 54.89 -39.44
C MET A 1 44.46 53.86 -38.33
N PRO A 2 43.63 53.96 -37.26
CA PRO A 2 43.63 52.97 -36.20
C PRO A 2 42.64 51.83 -36.48
N ILE A 3 43.08 50.61 -36.17
CA ILE A 3 42.36 49.35 -36.30
C ILE A 3 41.32 49.25 -35.18
N LYS A 4 40.04 49.05 -35.53
CA LYS A 4 38.95 48.78 -34.57
C LYS A 4 38.94 47.28 -34.23
N SER A 5 39.11 46.95 -32.96
CA SER A 5 38.93 45.61 -32.40
C SER A 5 37.45 45.32 -32.16
N LEU A 6 37.01 44.12 -32.57
CA LEU A 6 35.68 43.57 -32.27
C LEU A 6 35.78 42.67 -31.02
N PRO A 7 34.79 42.68 -30.11
CA PRO A 7 34.76 41.76 -28.98
C PRO A 7 34.18 40.40 -29.40
N LEU A 8 34.81 39.31 -28.93
CA LEU A 8 34.27 37.94 -29.04
C LEU A 8 33.06 37.76 -28.11
N PRO A 9 32.02 37.01 -28.52
CA PRO A 9 30.99 36.56 -27.59
C PRO A 9 31.49 35.35 -26.79
N ALA A 10 31.43 35.44 -25.46
CA ALA A 10 31.67 34.31 -24.56
C ALA A 10 30.46 33.38 -24.57
N LEU A 11 30.62 32.19 -25.14
CA LEU A 11 29.61 31.13 -25.13
C LEU A 11 29.59 30.48 -23.73
N THR A 12 28.63 30.82 -22.90
CA THR A 12 28.43 30.16 -21.59
C THR A 12 27.66 28.86 -21.82
N LEU A 13 28.37 27.72 -21.77
CA LEU A 13 27.77 26.39 -21.84
C LEU A 13 27.14 26.06 -20.48
N GLY A 14 25.83 26.29 -20.34
CA GLY A 14 25.08 25.84 -19.17
C GLY A 14 24.93 24.33 -19.18
N LEU A 15 25.63 23.63 -18.28
CA LEU A 15 25.33 22.22 -17.99
C LEU A 15 23.94 22.16 -17.36
N ALA A 16 22.95 21.73 -18.14
CA ALA A 16 21.67 21.28 -17.60
C ALA A 16 21.95 20.01 -16.78
N MET A 17 21.94 20.14 -15.46
CA MET A 17 21.86 19.01 -14.54
C MET A 17 20.52 18.34 -14.78
N ALA A 18 20.50 17.26 -15.58
CA ALA A 18 19.34 16.38 -15.62
C ALA A 18 19.19 15.76 -14.23
N ALA A 19 18.11 16.11 -13.53
CA ALA A 19 17.73 15.39 -12.34
C ALA A 19 17.54 13.91 -12.73
N PRO A 20 18.05 12.95 -11.94
CA PRO A 20 17.76 11.54 -12.21
C PRO A 20 16.24 11.35 -12.20
N PRO A 21 15.69 10.48 -13.06
CA PRO A 21 14.28 10.12 -12.98
C PRO A 21 14.02 9.63 -11.55
N ALA A 22 13.11 10.30 -10.84
CA ALA A 22 12.59 9.74 -9.61
C ALA A 22 11.94 8.41 -9.99
N LEU A 23 12.50 7.30 -9.51
CA LEU A 23 11.83 6.02 -9.59
C LEU A 23 10.55 6.18 -8.76
N ALA A 24 9.41 6.27 -9.45
CA ALA A 24 8.13 6.36 -8.78
C ALA A 24 7.90 5.03 -8.05
N GLN A 25 8.04 5.07 -6.72
CA GLN A 25 7.94 3.89 -5.87
C GLN A 25 6.58 3.92 -5.17
N SER A 26 5.96 2.75 -5.01
CA SER A 26 4.78 2.62 -4.17
C SER A 26 5.10 3.11 -2.74
N THR A 27 4.30 4.02 -2.20
CA THR A 27 4.51 4.64 -0.88
C THR A 27 3.18 4.87 -0.17
N GLY A 28 3.23 5.13 1.14
CA GLY A 28 2.05 5.40 1.95
C GLY A 28 2.05 4.61 3.24
N GLU A 29 0.88 4.49 3.86
CA GLU A 29 0.68 3.77 5.11
C GLU A 29 -0.78 3.35 5.31
N LEU A 30 -0.98 2.41 6.23
CA LEU A 30 -2.26 2.07 6.81
C LEU A 30 -2.25 2.52 8.28
N LEU A 31 -3.37 3.04 8.75
CA LEU A 31 -3.63 3.29 10.16
C LEU A 31 -4.75 2.35 10.59
N LEU A 32 -4.43 1.35 11.41
CA LEU A 32 -5.35 0.27 11.79
C LEU A 32 -5.68 0.35 13.28
N GLN A 33 -6.94 0.10 13.62
CA GLN A 33 -7.40 -0.16 14.96
C GLN A 33 -7.73 -1.65 15.11
N MET A 34 -6.99 -2.34 15.98
CA MET A 34 -7.20 -3.75 16.29
C MET A 34 -7.09 -3.95 17.80
N ASN A 35 -8.05 -4.66 18.41
CA ASN A 35 -8.05 -4.93 19.85
C ASN A 35 -7.93 -3.66 20.73
N GLY A 36 -8.46 -2.52 20.24
CA GLY A 36 -8.39 -1.23 20.94
C GLY A 36 -7.04 -0.50 20.83
N GLU A 37 -6.07 -1.06 20.11
CA GLU A 37 -4.79 -0.43 19.79
C GLU A 37 -4.83 0.19 18.39
N GLU A 38 -4.30 1.40 18.24
CA GLU A 38 -4.07 2.03 16.95
C GLU A 38 -2.61 1.78 16.50
N ILE A 39 -2.43 1.31 15.28
CA ILE A 39 -1.14 0.91 14.72
C ILE A 39 -0.96 1.55 13.35
N ALA A 40 0.08 2.36 13.21
CA ALA A 40 0.52 2.86 11.91
C ALA A 40 1.47 1.84 11.26
N VAL A 41 1.14 1.42 10.05
CA VAL A 41 1.88 0.39 9.30
C VAL A 41 2.33 0.96 7.96
N PRO A 42 3.62 1.34 7.82
CA PRO A 42 4.15 1.86 6.57
C PRO A 42 4.02 0.86 5.41
N LEU A 43 3.77 1.38 4.22
CA LEU A 43 3.65 0.57 3.01
C LEU A 43 4.99 -0.12 2.69
N TRP A 44 4.92 -1.42 2.41
CA TRP A 44 6.00 -2.17 1.81
C TRP A 44 5.95 -2.01 0.29
N GLY A 45 6.52 -0.91 -0.20
CA GLY A 45 6.38 -0.50 -1.59
C GLY A 45 6.83 -1.54 -2.63
N SER A 46 7.86 -2.35 -2.35
CA SER A 46 8.33 -3.40 -3.28
C SER A 46 7.44 -4.64 -3.33
N GLN A 47 6.38 -4.70 -2.54
CA GLN A 47 5.37 -5.78 -2.55
C GLN A 47 3.97 -5.23 -2.80
N SER A 48 3.83 -3.91 -2.96
CA SER A 48 2.54 -3.26 -3.16
C SER A 48 2.44 -2.73 -4.57
N ASP A 49 1.34 -3.06 -5.23
CA ASP A 49 1.11 -2.75 -6.62
C ASP A 49 -0.38 -2.68 -6.93
N TRP A 50 -0.68 -2.24 -8.15
CA TRP A 50 -1.99 -2.45 -8.75
C TRP A 50 -1.83 -3.04 -10.14
N SER A 51 -2.86 -3.73 -10.63
CA SER A 51 -2.88 -4.27 -11.99
C SER A 51 -4.25 -4.07 -12.64
N GLY A 52 -4.41 -4.48 -13.89
CA GLY A 52 -5.66 -4.34 -14.62
C GLY A 52 -5.79 -3.01 -15.37
N SER A 53 -6.97 -2.38 -15.28
CA SER A 53 -7.34 -1.20 -16.07
C SER A 53 -7.90 -0.08 -15.21
N ASP A 54 -7.99 1.11 -15.79
CA ASP A 54 -8.48 2.33 -15.12
C ASP A 54 -9.95 2.24 -14.66
N THR A 55 -10.70 1.26 -15.16
CA THR A 55 -12.11 1.03 -14.79
C THR A 55 -12.32 -0.29 -14.03
N TYR A 56 -11.27 -1.09 -13.90
CA TYR A 56 -11.27 -2.34 -13.14
C TYR A 56 -9.84 -2.63 -12.68
N PRO A 57 -9.32 -1.87 -11.70
CA PRO A 57 -8.04 -2.16 -11.10
C PRO A 57 -8.19 -3.30 -10.08
N SER A 58 -7.13 -4.10 -9.98
CA SER A 58 -6.92 -5.02 -8.86
C SER A 58 -5.81 -4.45 -7.99
N ILE A 59 -6.07 -4.28 -6.70
CA ILE A 59 -5.23 -3.54 -5.75
C ILE A 59 -4.60 -4.53 -4.77
N ASN A 60 -3.29 -4.45 -4.59
CA ASN A 60 -2.54 -5.22 -3.59
C ASN A 60 -1.74 -4.28 -2.69
N ILE A 61 -2.19 -4.09 -1.45
CA ILE A 61 -1.52 -3.26 -0.45
C ILE A 61 -0.81 -4.17 0.54
N TYR A 62 0.53 -4.12 0.55
CA TYR A 62 1.36 -4.79 1.54
C TYR A 62 1.97 -3.75 2.45
N ALA A 63 1.86 -3.94 3.76
CA ALA A 63 2.44 -3.03 4.73
C ALA A 63 3.20 -3.81 5.81
N ARG A 64 4.24 -3.17 6.34
CA ARG A 64 5.02 -3.75 7.44
C ARG A 64 5.47 -2.70 8.43
N ALA A 65 5.33 -3.01 9.71
CA ALA A 65 5.91 -2.25 10.80
C ALA A 65 6.84 -3.18 11.59
N PHE A 66 8.00 -2.67 11.99
CA PHE A 66 8.95 -3.41 12.84
C PHE A 66 8.87 -2.88 14.27
N ASN A 67 9.33 -3.71 15.21
CA ASN A 67 9.54 -3.24 16.59
C ASN A 67 10.70 -2.22 16.65
N ALA A 68 10.99 -1.70 17.85
CA ALA A 68 12.01 -0.68 18.06
C ALA A 68 13.44 -1.14 17.69
N ASP A 69 13.69 -2.45 17.73
CA ASP A 69 14.97 -3.06 17.40
C ASP A 69 15.09 -3.41 15.90
N GLY A 70 14.03 -3.17 15.11
CA GLY A 70 13.97 -3.48 13.69
C GLY A 70 13.66 -4.95 13.39
N GLU A 71 13.19 -5.69 14.38
CA GLU A 71 12.85 -7.11 14.32
C GLU A 71 11.31 -7.31 14.32
N ASP A 72 10.87 -8.56 14.26
CA ASP A 72 9.49 -8.98 14.53
C ASP A 72 8.40 -8.14 13.85
N PRO A 73 8.31 -8.24 12.51
CA PRO A 73 7.39 -7.41 11.78
C PRO A 73 5.93 -7.75 12.10
N LEU A 74 5.08 -6.73 12.19
CA LEU A 74 3.68 -6.85 11.86
C LEU A 74 3.57 -6.74 10.33
N VAL A 75 3.08 -7.77 9.66
CA VAL A 75 2.83 -7.76 8.21
C VAL A 75 1.33 -7.72 7.96
N VAL A 76 0.89 -6.75 7.16
CA VAL A 76 -0.50 -6.58 6.76
C VAL A 76 -0.59 -6.71 5.25
N THR A 77 -1.58 -7.46 4.77
CA THR A 77 -1.99 -7.42 3.35
C THR A 77 -3.45 -7.04 3.28
N LEU A 78 -3.79 -6.17 2.34
CA LEU A 78 -5.15 -5.82 1.97
C LEU A 78 -5.25 -5.89 0.44
N GLY A 79 -6.09 -6.80 -0.06
CA GLY A 79 -6.34 -6.99 -1.49
C GLY A 79 -7.81 -6.73 -1.80
N PHE A 80 -8.09 -6.15 -2.97
CA PHE A 80 -9.46 -6.00 -3.50
C PHE A 80 -9.45 -5.65 -4.99
N ASP A 81 -10.52 -5.99 -5.69
CA ASP A 81 -10.82 -5.44 -7.02
C ASP A 81 -11.70 -4.20 -6.87
N ALA A 82 -11.67 -3.26 -7.83
CA ALA A 82 -12.51 -2.07 -7.76
C ALA A 82 -13.19 -1.72 -9.11
N GLY A 83 -14.17 -2.53 -9.52
CA GLY A 83 -14.94 -2.30 -10.75
C GLY A 83 -15.70 -0.97 -10.71
N ASN A 84 -15.37 -0.06 -11.63
CA ASN A 84 -15.82 1.34 -11.62
C ASN A 84 -15.61 2.03 -10.26
N TRP A 85 -14.50 1.70 -9.59
CA TRP A 85 -14.12 2.23 -8.28
C TRP A 85 -15.06 1.84 -7.14
N ILE A 86 -15.79 0.74 -7.30
CA ILE A 86 -16.56 0.08 -6.25
C ILE A 86 -15.76 -1.15 -5.82
N PRO A 87 -15.19 -1.16 -4.60
CA PRO A 87 -14.46 -2.31 -4.08
C PRO A 87 -15.32 -3.58 -4.04
N ASP A 88 -14.67 -4.72 -4.31
CA ASP A 88 -15.25 -6.06 -4.23
C ASP A 88 -14.13 -7.08 -3.97
N LEU A 89 -14.52 -8.28 -3.50
CA LEU A 89 -13.62 -9.39 -3.19
C LEU A 89 -12.50 -9.00 -2.22
N GLU A 90 -12.83 -8.19 -1.22
CA GLU A 90 -11.85 -7.74 -0.24
C GLU A 90 -11.31 -8.89 0.61
N GLU A 91 -10.01 -8.90 0.81
CA GLU A 91 -9.34 -9.83 1.72
C GLU A 91 -8.29 -9.06 2.53
N MET A 92 -8.26 -9.31 3.84
CA MET A 92 -7.24 -8.78 4.73
C MET A 92 -6.54 -9.91 5.49
N ARG A 93 -5.22 -9.82 5.56
CA ARG A 93 -4.39 -10.69 6.40
C ARG A 93 -3.50 -9.86 7.30
N VAL A 94 -3.37 -10.31 8.54
CA VAL A 94 -2.42 -9.76 9.50
C VAL A 94 -1.58 -10.90 10.06
N THR A 95 -0.25 -10.82 9.94
CA THR A 95 0.67 -11.77 10.56
C THR A 95 1.57 -11.03 11.54
N ARG A 96 1.57 -11.48 12.79
CA ARG A 96 2.49 -10.99 13.82
C ARG A 96 3.62 -11.99 14.02
N TYR A 97 4.83 -11.47 14.09
CA TYR A 97 6.03 -12.24 14.37
C TYR A 97 6.56 -11.90 15.77
N GLU A 98 7.14 -12.89 16.44
CA GLU A 98 7.92 -12.75 17.68
C GLU A 98 9.11 -13.71 17.59
N ASP A 99 10.31 -13.23 17.91
CA ASP A 99 11.57 -13.97 17.78
C ASP A 99 11.74 -14.63 16.38
N GLY A 100 11.31 -13.94 15.33
CA GLY A 100 11.36 -14.42 13.95
C GLY A 100 10.35 -15.52 13.58
N ALA A 101 9.45 -15.91 14.47
CA ALA A 101 8.39 -16.89 14.22
C ALA A 101 7.02 -16.21 14.13
N ALA A 102 6.16 -16.68 13.21
CA ALA A 102 4.78 -16.19 13.12
C ALA A 102 3.97 -16.75 14.30
N VAL A 103 3.63 -15.89 15.27
CA VAL A 103 2.87 -16.26 16.47
C VAL A 103 1.37 -16.03 16.32
N GLN A 104 0.97 -15.21 15.36
CA GLN A 104 -0.43 -14.94 15.06
C GLN A 104 -0.62 -14.75 13.57
N LYS A 105 -1.65 -15.41 13.00
CA LYS A 105 -2.07 -15.25 11.61
C LYS A 105 -3.57 -15.03 11.59
N LEU A 106 -3.98 -13.80 11.32
CA LEU A 106 -5.37 -13.40 11.22
C LEU A 106 -5.75 -13.19 9.76
N PHE A 107 -6.97 -13.58 9.43
CA PHE A 107 -7.56 -13.51 8.10
C PHE A 107 -9.00 -13.00 8.20
N GLY A 108 -9.41 -12.22 7.21
CA GLY A 108 -10.80 -11.89 6.96
C GLY A 108 -11.04 -11.76 5.45
N GLY A 109 -12.19 -12.25 5.00
CA GLY A 109 -12.64 -12.16 3.61
C GLY A 109 -13.92 -11.32 3.48
N HIS A 110 -14.32 -11.10 2.23
CA HIS A 110 -15.49 -10.33 1.82
C HIS A 110 -16.80 -10.83 2.44
N ASP A 111 -17.00 -12.15 2.46
CA ASP A 111 -18.22 -12.76 2.93
C ASP A 111 -18.37 -12.64 4.45
N ALA A 112 -19.60 -12.53 4.94
CA ALA A 112 -19.88 -12.28 6.35
C ALA A 112 -19.41 -13.43 7.27
N GLU A 113 -19.50 -14.67 6.79
CA GLU A 113 -18.95 -15.86 7.46
C GLU A 113 -17.42 -15.84 7.59
N ASP A 114 -16.74 -15.12 6.70
CA ASP A 114 -15.28 -15.02 6.63
C ASP A 114 -14.77 -13.71 7.23
N GLY A 115 -15.63 -12.92 7.87
CA GLY A 115 -15.26 -11.70 8.60
C GLY A 115 -15.84 -10.42 8.03
N GLY A 116 -16.45 -10.45 6.85
CA GLY A 116 -17.14 -9.30 6.26
C GLY A 116 -16.22 -8.10 6.06
N VAL A 117 -15.00 -8.34 5.57
CA VAL A 117 -14.05 -7.27 5.23
C VAL A 117 -14.65 -6.43 4.12
N ALA A 118 -14.71 -5.12 4.36
CA ALA A 118 -15.24 -4.16 3.41
C ALA A 118 -14.26 -2.99 3.26
N VAL A 119 -14.06 -2.55 2.02
CA VAL A 119 -13.28 -1.34 1.72
C VAL A 119 -14.22 -0.24 1.22
N THR A 120 -14.00 0.98 1.69
CA THR A 120 -14.60 2.17 1.11
C THR A 120 -13.50 3.07 0.59
N LEU A 121 -13.57 3.44 -0.69
CA LEU A 121 -12.66 4.43 -1.28
C LEU A 121 -13.22 5.82 -1.04
N ASP A 122 -12.42 6.69 -0.42
CA ASP A 122 -12.74 8.11 -0.24
C ASP A 122 -12.24 8.93 -1.45
N SER A 123 -11.12 8.52 -2.07
CA SER A 123 -10.63 9.10 -3.33
C SER A 123 -9.76 8.14 -4.13
N HIS A 124 -9.70 8.35 -5.45
CA HIS A 124 -8.72 7.73 -6.34
C HIS A 124 -8.20 8.76 -7.35
N GLU A 125 -6.94 8.61 -7.77
CA GLU A 125 -6.32 9.42 -8.81
C GLU A 125 -5.31 8.59 -9.59
N MET A 126 -5.34 8.70 -10.92
CA MET A 126 -4.40 8.02 -11.81
C MET A 126 -3.49 9.03 -12.51
N GLU A 127 -2.19 8.81 -12.42
CA GLU A 127 -1.16 9.58 -13.11
C GLU A 127 -0.18 8.63 -13.82
N GLY A 128 -0.45 8.35 -15.09
CA GLY A 128 0.32 7.37 -15.85
C GLY A 128 0.15 5.96 -15.27
N GLU A 129 1.23 5.39 -14.75
CA GLU A 129 1.25 4.06 -14.11
C GLU A 129 1.07 4.11 -12.59
N LEU A 130 0.86 5.30 -12.03
CA LEU A 130 0.63 5.49 -10.61
C LEU A 130 -0.86 5.58 -10.30
N LEU A 131 -1.26 4.86 -9.26
CA LEU A 131 -2.59 4.90 -8.68
C LEU A 131 -2.49 5.39 -7.23
N THR A 132 -3.02 6.57 -6.95
CA THR A 132 -3.15 7.10 -5.59
C THR A 132 -4.55 6.84 -5.05
N LEU A 133 -4.65 6.25 -3.86
CA LEU A 133 -5.90 5.90 -3.19
C LEU A 133 -5.92 6.46 -1.78
N THR A 134 -7.09 6.91 -1.35
CA THR A 134 -7.43 7.04 0.06
C THR A 134 -8.72 6.31 0.35
N GLY A 135 -8.78 5.65 1.50
CA GLY A 135 -9.96 4.87 1.86
C GLY A 135 -9.91 4.33 3.28
N ARG A 136 -10.90 3.52 3.57
CA ARG A 136 -11.13 2.88 4.87
C ARG A 136 -11.37 1.40 4.70
N VAL A 137 -11.00 0.63 5.71
CA VAL A 137 -11.27 -0.80 5.82
C VAL A 137 -11.99 -1.06 7.14
N SER A 138 -12.93 -2.00 7.13
CA SER A 138 -13.62 -2.48 8.32
C SER A 138 -13.95 -3.96 8.18
N GLY A 139 -14.01 -4.70 9.28
CA GLY A 139 -14.47 -6.08 9.30
C GLY A 139 -14.07 -6.78 10.60
N ALA A 140 -14.05 -8.11 10.56
CA ALA A 140 -13.46 -8.95 11.59
C ALA A 140 -12.37 -9.83 10.98
N LEU A 141 -11.33 -10.09 11.76
CA LEU A 141 -10.31 -11.07 11.41
C LEU A 141 -10.35 -12.22 12.41
N GLY A 142 -10.16 -13.45 11.95
CA GLY A 142 -10.05 -14.66 12.76
C GLY A 142 -8.76 -15.42 12.49
N THR A 143 -8.38 -16.35 13.36
CA THR A 143 -7.17 -17.15 13.12
C THR A 143 -7.37 -18.11 11.96
N SER A 144 -6.34 -18.31 11.12
CA SER A 144 -6.33 -19.39 10.15
C SER A 144 -4.91 -19.94 9.94
N GLU A 145 -4.80 -21.25 9.76
CA GLU A 145 -3.54 -21.94 9.43
C GLU A 145 -3.41 -22.28 7.94
N ASN A 146 -4.46 -22.03 7.16
CA ASN A 146 -4.58 -22.48 5.78
C ASN A 146 -4.99 -21.37 4.80
N PHE A 147 -4.49 -20.15 5.07
CA PHE A 147 -4.65 -19.00 4.18
C PHE A 147 -6.11 -18.60 3.94
N GLY A 148 -6.88 -18.47 5.01
CA GLY A 148 -8.26 -17.96 4.96
C GLY A 148 -9.30 -18.99 4.56
N ARG A 149 -8.94 -20.25 4.35
CA ARG A 149 -9.92 -21.30 4.00
C ARG A 149 -10.80 -21.70 5.19
N ASP A 150 -10.23 -21.78 6.38
CA ASP A 150 -10.96 -22.04 7.62
C ASP A 150 -10.65 -20.91 8.62
N ILE A 151 -11.54 -19.93 8.74
CA ILE A 151 -11.35 -18.78 9.62
C ILE A 151 -12.10 -18.98 10.94
N ASP A 152 -11.37 -19.00 12.05
CA ASP A 152 -11.98 -18.97 13.38
C ASP A 152 -12.13 -17.51 13.86
N LEU A 153 -13.28 -16.91 13.56
CA LEU A 153 -13.63 -15.55 13.98
C LEU A 153 -13.79 -15.40 15.51
N ALA A 154 -14.02 -16.50 16.25
CA ALA A 154 -14.09 -16.45 17.71
C ALA A 154 -12.71 -16.27 18.35
N ALA A 155 -11.65 -16.65 17.62
CA ALA A 155 -10.26 -16.52 18.04
C ALA A 155 -9.57 -15.25 17.48
N GLY A 156 -10.35 -14.23 17.12
CA GLY A 156 -9.82 -12.97 16.60
C GLY A 156 -10.56 -11.74 17.13
N GLY A 157 -10.84 -10.78 16.25
CA GLY A 157 -11.45 -9.52 16.68
C GLY A 157 -11.75 -8.57 15.52
N PRO A 158 -12.43 -7.44 15.81
CA PRO A 158 -12.72 -6.43 14.81
C PRO A 158 -11.43 -5.75 14.34
N VAL A 159 -11.44 -5.35 13.07
CA VAL A 159 -10.45 -4.47 12.48
C VAL A 159 -11.17 -3.29 11.85
N GLU A 160 -10.66 -2.09 12.10
CA GLU A 160 -11.06 -0.88 11.42
C GLU A 160 -9.81 -0.11 11.02
N GLY A 161 -9.86 0.74 10.01
CA GLY A 161 -8.70 1.54 9.67
C GLY A 161 -8.89 2.42 8.46
N SER A 162 -7.83 3.16 8.16
CA SER A 162 -7.72 3.99 6.97
C SER A 162 -6.40 3.72 6.26
N PHE A 163 -6.35 4.06 4.98
CA PHE A 163 -5.13 3.99 4.20
C PHE A 163 -5.01 5.20 3.28
N ARG A 164 -3.77 5.60 3.05
CA ARG A 164 -3.38 6.57 2.03
C ARG A 164 -2.15 6.03 1.34
N VAL A 165 -2.30 5.64 0.09
CA VAL A 165 -1.24 4.94 -0.66
C VAL A 165 -1.14 5.48 -2.07
N THR A 166 0.07 5.43 -2.61
CA THR A 166 0.35 5.53 -4.04
C THR A 166 0.97 4.20 -4.45
N LEU A 167 0.44 3.58 -5.49
CA LEU A 167 0.81 2.25 -5.97
C LEU A 167 1.31 2.36 -7.40
N GLN A 168 2.41 1.66 -7.68
CA GLN A 168 2.90 1.48 -9.04
C GLN A 168 2.16 0.33 -9.72
N LYS A 169 1.93 0.45 -11.04
CA LYS A 169 1.37 -0.63 -11.83
C LYS A 169 2.34 -1.81 -11.89
N LEU A 170 1.83 -3.02 -11.69
CA LEU A 170 2.54 -4.26 -11.97
C LEU A 170 2.57 -4.48 -13.50
N GLU A 171 3.78 -4.58 -14.06
CA GLU A 171 4.02 -4.85 -15.48
C GLU A 171 3.54 -6.24 -15.93
#